data_AF-A0A3A8QWK7-F1
#
_entry.id   AF-A0A3A8QWK7-F1
#
_cell.length_a   1.000
_cell.length_b   1.000
_cell.length_c   1.000
_cell.angle_alpha   90.00
_cell.angle_beta   90.00
_cell.angle_gamma   90.00
#
_symmetry.space_group_name_H-M   'P 1'
#
loop_
_entity.id
_entity.type
_entity.pdbx_description
1 polymer ?
#
loop_
_entity_poly.entity_id
_entity_poly.type
_entity_poly.pdbx_seq_one_letter_code
_entity_poly.pdbx_strand_id
1 'polypeptide(L)'
;MAQPMYTGQVRTVGESMARSTTEAQAFKIFMDEPVELGGQNGAPSPLDFILAAHAGYQSLTATIHVKGDVTQEQLAHLLREVETRCPVSDNLAHATPIHLSMVPAV
;
A
#
# COMPACT_ATOMS: atom_id res chain seq x y z
N MET A 1 -21.61 7.57 -15.10
CA MET A 1 -20.76 8.73 -14.77
C MET A 1 -19.45 8.18 -14.24
N ALA A 2 -18.30 8.53 -14.84
CA ALA A 2 -17.00 8.06 -14.35
C ALA A 2 -16.71 8.69 -12.99
N GLN A 3 -16.44 7.88 -11.97
CA GLN A 3 -15.99 8.39 -10.68
C GLN A 3 -14.60 9.04 -10.86
N PRO A 4 -14.34 10.19 -10.23
CA PRO A 4 -13.02 10.79 -10.26
C PRO A 4 -12.03 9.84 -9.58
N MET A 5 -10.99 9.44 -10.33
CA MET A 5 -9.92 8.60 -9.82
C MET A 5 -8.94 9.48 -9.05
N TYR A 6 -8.79 9.23 -7.75
CA TYR A 6 -7.74 9.88 -6.97
C TYR A 6 -6.39 9.26 -7.36
N THR A 7 -5.49 10.07 -7.93
CA THR A 7 -4.11 9.67 -8.21
C THR A 7 -3.18 10.41 -7.26
N GLY A 8 -2.59 9.68 -6.31
CA GLY A 8 -1.56 10.21 -5.41
C GLY A 8 -0.18 10.06 -6.02
N GLN A 9 0.61 11.12 -6.01
CA GLN A 9 2.07 11.05 -6.17
C GLN A 9 2.71 11.52 -4.88
N VAL A 10 3.74 10.79 -4.43
CA VAL A 10 4.52 11.15 -3.25
C VAL A 10 6.00 11.16 -3.58
N ARG A 11 6.74 12.04 -2.91
CA ARG A 11 8.21 12.06 -2.98
C ARG A 11 8.78 11.89 -1.59
N THR A 12 9.58 10.86 -1.38
CA THR A 12 10.22 10.58 -0.09
C THR A 12 11.72 10.85 -0.15
N VAL A 13 12.24 11.54 0.86
CA VAL A 13 13.67 11.75 1.08
C VAL A 13 14.04 11.15 2.42
N GLY A 14 14.98 10.20 2.41
CA GLY A 14 15.59 9.66 3.62
C GLY A 14 16.70 10.57 4.12
N GLU A 15 16.60 11.01 5.38
CA GLU A 15 17.68 11.70 6.09
C GLU A 15 18.65 10.68 6.71
N SER A 16 18.14 9.50 7.04
CA SER A 16 18.89 8.31 7.44
C SER A 16 18.09 7.04 7.08
N MET A 17 18.61 5.86 7.42
CA MET A 17 17.85 4.61 7.29
C MET A 17 16.62 4.53 8.20
N ALA A 18 16.59 5.35 9.26
CA ALA A 18 15.53 5.35 10.29
C ALA A 18 14.63 6.59 10.23
N ARG A 19 14.95 7.57 9.36
CA ARG A 19 14.25 8.86 9.30
C ARG A 19 14.02 9.30 7.87
N SER A 20 12.79 9.71 7.58
CA SER A 20 12.45 10.25 6.26
C SER A 20 11.34 11.28 6.31
N THR A 21 11.32 12.13 5.27
CA THR A 21 10.24 13.07 5.01
C THR A 21 9.59 12.73 3.67
N THR A 22 8.28 12.54 3.67
CA THR A 22 7.47 12.30 2.47
C THR A 22 6.60 13.52 2.16
N GLU A 23 6.73 14.04 0.95
CA GLU A 23 5.86 15.10 0.41
C GLU A 23 4.67 14.44 -0.28
N ALA A 24 3.47 14.72 0.22
CA ALA A 24 2.20 14.19 -0.27
C ALA A 24 1.24 15.36 -0.55
N GLN A 25 1.27 15.87 -1.79
CA GLN A 25 0.54 17.08 -2.19
C GLN A 25 0.85 18.28 -1.27
N ALA A 26 -0.16 18.81 -0.57
CA ALA A 26 -0.01 19.94 0.35
C ALA A 26 0.57 19.56 1.72
N PHE A 27 0.77 18.26 1.98
CA PHE A 27 1.19 17.75 3.28
C PHE A 27 2.63 17.24 3.26
N LYS A 28 3.29 17.36 4.41
CA LYS A 28 4.56 16.70 4.70
C LYS A 28 4.33 15.69 5.81
N ILE A 29 4.77 14.47 5.56
CA ILE A 29 4.71 13.35 6.50
C ILE A 29 6.13 13.10 6.97
N PHE A 30 6.35 13.22 8.27
CA PHE A 30 7.62 12.90 8.90
C PHE A 30 7.51 11.50 9.47
N MET A 31 8.52 10.67 9.21
CA MET A 31 8.60 9.31 9.73
C MET A 31 9.94 9.14 10.46
N ASP A 32 9.87 8.59 11.67
CA ASP A 32 11.02 8.35 12.51
C ASP A 32 10.84 7.04 13.27
N GLU A 33 11.80 6.14 13.15
CA GLU A 33 11.77 4.86 13.86
C GLU A 33 12.02 5.06 15.37
N PRO A 34 11.65 4.07 16.20
CA PRO A 34 12.04 4.03 17.61
C PRO A 34 13.56 4.10 17.80
N VAL A 35 13.98 4.48 19.02
CA VAL A 35 15.41 4.65 19.36
C VAL A 35 16.18 3.34 19.21
N GLU A 36 15.56 2.22 19.55
CA GLU A 36 16.11 0.86 19.39
C GLU A 36 16.39 0.46 17.94
N LEU A 37 15.78 1.14 16.96
CA LEU A 37 15.98 0.94 15.53
C LEU A 37 16.82 2.08 14.88
N GLY A 38 17.42 2.95 15.70
CA GLY A 38 18.32 4.01 15.23
C GLY A 38 17.63 5.33 14.85
N GLY A 39 16.34 5.48 15.16
CA GLY A 39 15.63 6.74 15.06
C GLY A 39 15.67 7.57 16.35
N GLN A 40 14.84 8.60 16.42
CA GLN A 40 14.74 9.51 17.59
C GLN A 40 13.35 9.50 18.21
N ASN A 41 12.42 8.70 17.68
CA ASN A 41 11.02 8.66 18.10
C ASN A 41 10.35 10.07 18.09
N GLY A 42 10.79 10.95 17.19
CA GLY A 42 10.30 12.33 17.04
C GLY A 42 9.09 12.48 16.12
N ALA A 43 8.71 11.40 15.43
CA ALA A 43 7.53 11.28 14.57
C ALA A 43 7.06 9.82 14.60
N PRO A 44 5.83 9.51 14.13
CA PRO A 44 5.38 8.12 14.04
C PRO A 44 6.26 7.30 13.10
N SER A 45 6.44 6.01 13.41
CA SER A 45 7.17 5.10 12.54
C SER A 45 6.39 4.83 11.24
N PRO A 46 7.04 4.37 10.16
CA PRO A 46 6.35 3.88 8.98
C PRO A 46 5.26 2.85 9.31
N LEU A 47 5.52 1.96 10.28
CA LEU A 47 4.54 0.97 10.72
C LEU A 47 3.32 1.63 11.38
N ASP A 48 3.51 2.65 12.21
CA ASP A 48 2.40 3.40 12.83
C ASP A 48 1.49 4.04 11.77
N PHE A 49 2.07 4.60 10.70
CA PHE A 49 1.29 5.16 9.60
C PHE A 49 0.50 4.09 8.83
N ILE A 50 1.08 2.92 8.59
CA ILE A 50 0.38 1.81 7.95
C ILE A 50 -0.78 1.34 8.84
N LEU A 51 -0.54 1.15 10.13
CA LEU A 51 -1.57 0.74 11.09
C LEU A 51 -2.68 1.77 11.22
N ALA A 52 -2.33 3.07 11.29
CA ALA A 52 -3.30 4.16 11.34
C ALA A 52 -4.13 4.25 10.05
N ALA A 53 -3.50 4.10 8.88
CA ALA A 53 -4.21 4.05 7.60
C ALA A 53 -5.14 2.84 7.55
N HIS A 54 -4.70 1.68 8.01
CA HIS A 54 -5.50 0.45 8.02
C HIS A 54 -6.69 0.56 8.99
N ALA A 55 -6.50 1.18 10.15
CA ALA A 55 -7.59 1.47 11.09
C ALA A 55 -8.61 2.48 10.53
N GLY A 56 -8.21 3.32 9.57
CA GLY A 56 -9.06 4.34 8.97
C GLY A 56 -10.04 3.84 7.91
N TYR A 57 -9.79 2.69 7.26
CA TYR A 57 -10.65 2.16 6.21
C TYR A 57 -11.58 1.06 6.72
N GLN A 58 -12.89 1.20 6.49
CA GLN A 58 -13.88 0.16 6.81
C GLN A 58 -14.01 -0.90 5.70
N SER A 59 -13.70 -0.54 4.45
CA SER A 59 -13.72 -1.45 3.29
C SER A 59 -12.91 -0.88 2.12
N LEU A 60 -12.45 -1.76 1.22
CA LEU A 60 -11.80 -1.41 -0.04
C LEU A 60 -12.57 -2.08 -1.19
N THR A 61 -13.04 -1.29 -2.15
CA THR A 61 -13.86 -1.77 -3.28
C THR A 61 -13.10 -1.57 -4.59
N ALA A 62 -12.86 -2.65 -5.33
CA ALA A 62 -12.31 -2.60 -6.68
C ALA A 62 -13.39 -2.92 -7.72
N THR A 63 -13.59 -2.03 -8.70
CA THR A 63 -14.51 -2.27 -9.82
C THR A 63 -13.71 -2.55 -11.08
N ILE A 64 -13.84 -3.76 -11.62
CA ILE A 64 -13.12 -4.20 -12.82
C ILE A 64 -14.07 -4.16 -14.02
N HIS A 65 -13.73 -3.35 -15.03
CA HIS A 65 -14.48 -3.27 -16.28
C HIS A 65 -13.85 -4.20 -17.32
N VAL A 66 -14.52 -5.31 -17.62
CA VAL A 66 -14.07 -6.27 -18.63
C VAL A 66 -14.68 -5.93 -19.99
N LYS A 67 -13.84 -5.73 -21.00
CA LYS A 67 -14.28 -5.46 -22.38
C LYS A 67 -14.35 -6.77 -23.16
N GLY A 68 -15.52 -7.13 -23.67
CA GLY A 68 -15.73 -8.32 -24.50
C GLY A 68 -17.21 -8.71 -24.55
N ASP A 69 -17.54 -9.64 -25.45
CA ASP A 69 -18.86 -10.25 -25.52
C ASP A 69 -18.92 -11.38 -24.48
N VAL A 70 -19.16 -11.00 -23.22
CA VAL A 70 -19.17 -11.91 -22.07
C VAL A 70 -20.52 -11.86 -21.38
N THR A 71 -21.05 -13.02 -21.00
CA THR A 71 -22.30 -13.11 -20.25
C THR A 71 -22.08 -12.77 -18.78
N GLN A 72 -23.16 -12.51 -18.06
CA GLN A 72 -23.10 -12.29 -16.61
C GLN A 72 -22.61 -13.52 -15.85
N GLU A 73 -22.96 -14.75 -16.29
CA GLU A 73 -22.42 -15.96 -15.66
C GLU A 73 -20.90 -16.08 -15.86
N GLN A 74 -20.41 -15.74 -17.06
CA GLN A 74 -18.97 -15.76 -17.34
C GLN A 74 -18.22 -14.72 -16.52
N LEU A 75 -18.79 -13.52 -16.35
CA LEU A 75 -18.21 -12.48 -15.51
C LEU A 75 -18.20 -12.89 -14.02
N ALA A 76 -19.27 -13.51 -13.53
CA ALA A 76 -19.35 -14.00 -12.16
C ALA A 76 -18.35 -15.14 -11.89
N HIS A 77 -18.17 -16.05 -12.86
CA HIS A 77 -17.14 -17.09 -12.79
C HIS A 77 -15.74 -16.47 -12.75
N LEU A 78 -15.47 -15.50 -13.63
CA LEU A 78 -14.19 -14.79 -13.67
C LEU A 78 -13.92 -14.04 -12.36
N LEU A 79 -14.92 -13.38 -11.79
CA LEU A 79 -14.77 -12.68 -10.51
C LEU A 79 -14.34 -13.65 -9.39
N ARG A 80 -15.01 -14.80 -9.28
CA ARG A 80 -14.65 -15.83 -8.29
C ARG A 80 -13.22 -16.32 -8.47
N GLU A 81 -12.81 -16.54 -9.71
CA GLU A 81 -11.46 -16.97 -10.07
C GLU A 81 -10.39 -15.90 -9.82
N VAL A 82 -10.76 -14.62 -9.86
CA VAL A 82 -9.89 -13.50 -9.49
C VAL A 82 -9.79 -13.38 -7.98
N GLU A 83 -10.91 -13.46 -7.25
CA GLU A 83 -10.95 -13.39 -5.79
C GLU A 83 -10.09 -14.48 -5.14
N THR A 84 -10.15 -15.72 -5.65
CA THR A 84 -9.37 -16.85 -5.11
C THR A 84 -7.87 -16.78 -5.39
N ARG A 85 -7.44 -15.93 -6.33
CA ARG A 85 -6.04 -15.88 -6.82
C ARG A 85 -5.43 -14.49 -6.78
N CYS A 86 -6.13 -13.49 -6.22
CA CYS A 86 -5.66 -12.12 -6.19
C CYS A 86 -4.49 -11.98 -5.20
N PRO A 87 -3.24 -11.74 -5.67
CA PRO A 87 -2.08 -11.64 -4.78
C PRO A 87 -2.18 -10.42 -3.84
N VAL A 88 -2.89 -9.37 -4.26
CA VAL A 88 -3.12 -8.19 -3.42
C VAL A 88 -4.08 -8.53 -2.28
N SER A 89 -5.17 -9.23 -2.57
CA SER A 89 -6.12 -9.65 -1.52
C SER A 89 -5.48 -10.64 -0.56
N ASP A 90 -4.64 -11.54 -1.06
CA ASP A 90 -3.89 -12.49 -0.22
C ASP A 90 -2.94 -11.75 0.73
N ASN A 91 -2.15 -10.79 0.22
CA ASN A 91 -1.27 -9.96 1.05
C ASN A 91 -2.02 -9.09 2.09
N LEU A 92 -3.28 -8.72 1.83
CA LEU A 92 -4.11 -7.98 2.79
C LEU A 92 -4.74 -8.89 3.84
N ALA A 93 -5.09 -10.12 3.46
CA ALA A 93 -5.70 -11.10 4.36
C ALA A 93 -4.67 -11.87 5.21
N HIS A 94 -3.46 -12.05 4.68
CA HIS A 94 -2.38 -12.82 5.28
C HIS A 94 -1.07 -12.02 5.25
N ALA A 95 -0.36 -11.97 6.37
CA ALA A 95 0.93 -11.32 6.43
C ALA A 95 1.96 -12.09 5.57
N THR A 96 2.30 -11.55 4.41
CA THR A 96 3.32 -12.13 3.52
C THR A 96 4.73 -11.84 4.07
N PRO A 97 5.52 -12.88 4.42
CA PRO A 97 6.87 -12.69 4.94
C PRO A 97 7.79 -12.05 3.89
N ILE A 98 8.46 -10.97 4.25
CA ILE A 98 9.41 -10.28 3.38
C ILE A 98 10.83 -10.59 3.84
N HIS A 99 11.66 -11.08 2.92
CA HIS A 99 13.09 -11.27 3.13
C HIS A 99 13.85 -10.39 2.15
N LEU A 100 14.62 -9.42 2.67
CA LEU A 100 15.40 -8.48 1.86
C LEU A 100 16.89 -8.84 1.94
N SER A 101 17.60 -8.71 0.83
CA SER A 101 19.06 -8.77 0.78
C SER A 101 19.58 -7.65 -0.11
N MET A 102 20.76 -7.12 0.21
CA MET A 102 21.43 -6.06 -0.54
C MET A 102 22.81 -6.56 -0.95
N VAL A 103 23.19 -6.32 -2.21
CA VAL A 103 24.52 -6.63 -2.75
C VAL A 103 25.15 -5.38 -3.35
N PRO A 104 26.48 -5.21 -3.30
CA PRO A 104 27.15 -4.06 -3.88
C PRO A 104 26.84 -3.92 -5.38
N ALA A 105 26.63 -2.69 -5.83
CA ALA A 105 26.67 -2.38 -7.26
C ALA A 105 28.12 -2.48 -7.72
N VAL A 106 28.45 -3.54 -8.46
CA VAL A 106 29.77 -3.74 -9.07
C VAL A 106 29.97 -2.80 -10.25
#